data_AF-A0A5T1AD47-F1
#
_entry.id   AF-A0A5T1AD47-F1
#
_cell.length_a   1.000
_cell.length_b   1.000
_cell.length_c   1.000
_cell.angle_alpha   90.00
_cell.angle_beta   90.00
_cell.angle_gamma   90.00
#
_symmetry.space_group_name_H-M   'P 1'
#
loop_
_entity.id
_entity.type
_entity.pdbx_description
1 polymer ?
#
loop_
_entity_poly.entity_id
_entity_poly.type
_entity_poly.pdbx_seq_one_letter_code
_entity_poly.pdbx_strand_id
1 'polypeptide(L)'
;YGYFNWDEDFMVKMLSSFIIAKSNSHFISALRDILINYWQKEKNITNHYYFVLHVIFELLKKYGYSNNTYKNMSDIECHLLQFYAKNKFDSKLWQEIQQQSFLHKLTHFRTIKKDSMIDKIIIQGIN
;
A
#
# COMPACT_ATOMS: atom_id res chain seq x y z
N TYR A 1 -18.14 9.71 6.39
CA TYR A 1 -17.15 8.60 6.41
C TYR A 1 -15.89 9.07 5.71
N GLY A 2 -14.96 9.67 6.44
CA GLY A 2 -13.61 9.93 5.94
C GLY A 2 -12.76 8.72 6.28
N TYR A 3 -12.43 7.90 5.28
CA TYR A 3 -11.53 6.75 5.43
C TYR A 3 -10.10 7.19 5.80
N PHE A 4 -9.81 8.48 5.64
CA PHE A 4 -8.57 9.15 5.98
C PHE A 4 -8.87 10.46 6.71
N ASN A 5 -8.07 10.76 7.72
CA ASN A 5 -8.09 12.02 8.45
C ASN A 5 -6.63 12.45 8.70
N TRP A 6 -6.39 13.76 8.73
CA TRP A 6 -5.10 14.38 9.04
C TRP A 6 -4.93 14.73 10.51
N ASP A 7 -5.95 14.45 11.34
CA ASP A 7 -5.89 14.60 12.79
C ASP A 7 -4.70 13.83 13.38
N GLU A 8 -3.97 14.47 14.29
CA GLU A 8 -2.77 13.88 14.90
C GLU A 8 -3.10 12.61 15.69
N ASP A 9 -4.30 12.57 16.29
CA ASP A 9 -4.84 11.46 17.06
C ASP A 9 -5.40 10.33 16.18
N PHE A 10 -5.44 10.52 14.86
CA PHE A 10 -5.93 9.50 13.94
C PHE A 10 -4.90 8.38 13.75
N MET A 11 -5.22 7.16 14.20
CA MET A 11 -4.26 6.04 14.22
C MET A 11 -4.21 5.18 12.95
N VAL A 12 -4.99 5.51 11.90
CA VAL A 12 -5.00 4.73 10.63
C VAL A 12 -4.20 5.49 9.57
N LYS A 13 -2.87 5.39 9.63
CA LYS A 13 -1.94 6.14 8.76
C LYS A 13 -1.26 5.31 7.68
N MET A 14 -1.67 4.05 7.47
CA MET A 14 -1.10 3.14 6.48
C MET A 14 -2.18 2.52 5.60
N LEU A 15 -1.79 2.02 4.42
CA LEU A 15 -2.60 1.10 3.62
C LEU A 15 -2.07 -0.32 3.84
N SER A 16 -2.95 -1.27 4.20
CA SER A 16 -2.56 -2.66 4.45
C SER A 16 -2.88 -3.64 3.30
N SER A 17 -3.28 -3.14 2.12
CA SER A 17 -3.64 -4.02 0.98
C SER A 17 -2.45 -4.76 0.38
N PHE A 18 -1.22 -4.31 0.66
CA PHE A 18 0.00 -4.90 0.18
C PHE A 18 1.15 -4.62 1.15
N ILE A 19 1.83 -5.67 1.63
CA ILE A 19 2.95 -5.56 2.57
C ILE A 19 4.08 -6.46 2.08
N ILE A 20 5.29 -5.91 1.95
CA ILE A 20 6.51 -6.66 1.69
C ILE A 20 7.41 -6.53 2.93
N ALA A 21 7.99 -7.65 3.37
CA ALA A 21 9.00 -7.64 4.41
C ALA A 21 10.04 -8.73 4.16
N LYS A 22 11.26 -8.50 4.67
CA LYS A 22 12.28 -9.56 4.75
C LYS A 22 11.80 -10.66 5.73
N SER A 23 12.27 -11.88 5.50
CA SER A 23 12.14 -12.94 6.49
C SER A 23 12.70 -12.49 7.84
N ASN A 24 12.06 -12.92 8.93
CA ASN A 24 12.42 -12.57 10.30
C ASN A 24 12.39 -11.05 10.62
N SER A 25 11.61 -10.26 9.89
CA SER A 25 11.34 -8.87 10.27
C SER A 25 10.76 -8.80 11.68
N HIS A 26 11.52 -8.24 12.62
CA HIS A 26 11.08 -8.05 14.01
C HIS A 26 9.76 -7.29 14.11
N PHE A 27 9.56 -6.30 13.23
CA PHE A 27 8.32 -5.54 13.15
C PHE A 27 7.13 -6.43 12.79
N ILE A 28 7.25 -7.23 11.73
CA ILE A 28 6.16 -8.08 11.26
C ILE A 28 5.88 -9.20 12.25
N SER A 29 6.90 -9.78 12.87
CA SER A 29 6.73 -10.77 13.94
C SER A 29 5.96 -10.19 15.12
N ALA A 30 6.33 -8.99 15.61
CA ALA A 30 5.62 -8.32 16.69
C ALA A 30 4.17 -8.00 16.32
N LEU A 31 3.93 -7.45 15.12
CA LEU A 31 2.58 -7.17 14.62
C LEU A 31 1.72 -8.45 14.58
N ARG A 32 2.26 -9.54 14.05
CA ARG A 32 1.59 -10.84 14.00
C ARG A 32 1.28 -11.36 15.39
N ASP A 33 2.24 -11.35 16.30
CA ASP A 33 2.08 -11.94 17.63
C ASP A 33 1.04 -11.17 18.46
N ILE A 34 1.02 -9.83 18.35
CA ILE A 34 -0.01 -8.99 18.97
C ILE A 34 -1.39 -9.26 18.36
N LEU A 35 -1.50 -9.34 17.02
CA LEU A 35 -2.77 -9.64 16.33
C LEU A 35 -3.34 -11.00 16.75
N ILE A 36 -2.49 -12.03 16.81
CA ILE A 36 -2.90 -13.37 17.29
C ILE A 36 -3.36 -13.29 18.74
N ASN A 37 -2.60 -12.62 19.61
CA ASN A 37 -2.97 -12.48 21.02
C ASN A 37 -4.31 -11.78 21.19
N TYR A 38 -4.53 -10.72 20.42
CA TYR A 38 -5.74 -9.93 20.43
C TYR A 38 -6.95 -10.77 19.97
N TRP A 39 -6.86 -11.48 18.86
CA TRP A 39 -7.93 -12.39 18.39
C TRP A 39 -8.24 -13.53 19.36
N GLN A 40 -7.23 -14.05 20.07
CA GLN A 40 -7.46 -15.13 21.04
C GLN A 40 -8.14 -14.63 22.32
N LYS A 41 -7.79 -13.44 22.78
CA LYS A 41 -8.20 -12.93 24.10
C LYS A 41 -9.41 -12.00 24.08
N GLU A 42 -9.59 -11.20 23.03
CA GLU A 42 -10.73 -10.30 22.92
C GLU A 42 -12.00 -11.11 22.60
N LYS A 43 -12.86 -11.27 23.59
CA LYS A 43 -14.12 -12.03 23.48
C LYS A 43 -15.30 -11.17 23.04
N ASN A 44 -15.19 -9.86 23.17
CA ASN A 44 -16.25 -8.97 22.72
C ASN A 44 -16.12 -8.72 21.22
N ILE A 45 -17.05 -9.28 20.44
CA ILE A 45 -17.10 -9.13 18.98
C ILE A 45 -17.21 -7.67 18.55
N THR A 46 -17.78 -6.79 19.37
CA THR A 46 -17.91 -5.36 19.03
C THR A 46 -16.55 -4.67 18.94
N ASN A 47 -15.53 -5.26 19.56
CA ASN A 47 -14.18 -4.71 19.55
C ASN A 47 -13.42 -5.14 18.29
N HIS A 48 -13.89 -6.14 17.53
CA HIS A 48 -13.22 -6.63 16.32
C HIS A 48 -13.41 -5.68 15.13
N TYR A 49 -12.71 -4.56 15.15
CA TYR A 49 -12.77 -3.55 14.10
C TYR A 49 -11.86 -3.91 12.92
N TYR A 50 -12.26 -3.51 11.72
CA TYR A 50 -11.46 -3.65 10.50
C TYR A 50 -10.05 -3.03 10.62
N PHE A 51 -9.93 -1.90 11.32
CA PHE A 51 -8.68 -1.13 11.41
C PHE A 51 -7.70 -1.56 12.51
N VAL A 52 -7.97 -2.67 13.22
CA VAL A 52 -7.11 -3.17 14.31
C VAL A 52 -5.65 -3.29 13.89
N LEU A 53 -5.37 -3.86 12.71
CA LEU A 53 -4.00 -3.99 12.18
C LEU A 53 -3.31 -2.63 12.05
N HIS A 54 -4.02 -1.63 11.57
CA HIS A 54 -3.49 -0.29 11.31
C HIS A 54 -3.15 0.41 12.63
N VAL A 55 -4.03 0.30 13.62
CA VAL A 55 -3.80 0.84 14.96
C VAL A 55 -2.59 0.17 15.61
N ILE A 56 -2.48 -1.16 15.55
CA ILE A 56 -1.33 -1.87 16.12
C ILE A 56 -0.03 -1.50 15.39
N PHE A 57 -0.07 -1.34 14.07
CA PHE A 57 1.08 -0.91 13.29
C PHE A 57 1.60 0.47 13.72
N GLU A 58 0.70 1.46 13.89
CA GLU A 58 1.08 2.78 14.37
C GLU A 58 1.54 2.78 15.84
N LEU A 59 0.96 1.92 16.69
CA LEU A 59 1.44 1.73 18.07
C LEU A 59 2.86 1.15 18.08
N LEU A 60 3.15 0.12 17.29
CA LEU A 60 4.49 -0.45 17.18
C LEU A 60 5.53 0.61 16.79
N LYS A 61 5.21 1.46 15.81
CA LYS A 61 6.06 2.61 15.43
C LYS A 61 6.28 3.55 16.62
N LYS A 62 5.22 3.94 17.32
CA LYS A 62 5.27 4.81 18.51
C LYS A 62 6.14 4.24 19.62
N TYR A 63 6.15 2.92 19.80
CA TYR A 63 6.94 2.21 20.80
C TYR A 63 8.33 1.75 20.30
N GLY A 64 8.84 2.35 19.22
CA GLY A 64 10.24 2.15 18.80
C GLY A 64 10.49 0.95 17.90
N TYR A 65 9.45 0.20 17.51
CA TYR A 65 9.55 -0.77 16.41
C TYR A 65 9.50 0.01 15.09
N SER A 66 10.52 0.80 14.79
CA SER A 66 10.65 1.47 13.49
C SER A 66 11.77 0.81 12.69
N ASN A 67 11.59 0.72 11.38
CA ASN A 67 12.65 0.37 10.45
C ASN A 67 12.94 1.60 9.59
N ASN A 68 14.22 1.87 9.33
CA ASN A 68 14.71 2.96 8.50
C ASN A 68 14.22 2.87 7.03
N THR A 69 13.59 1.77 6.63
CA THR A 69 12.97 1.62 5.30
C THR A 69 11.56 2.21 5.20
N TYR A 70 10.88 2.52 6.31
CA TYR A 70 9.57 3.14 6.27
C TYR A 70 9.69 4.59 5.84
N LYS A 71 9.61 4.81 4.53
CA LYS A 71 9.36 6.12 3.96
C LYS A 71 7.86 6.35 4.06
N ASN A 72 7.42 7.41 4.75
CA ASN A 72 6.02 7.83 4.77
C ASN A 72 5.64 8.34 3.36
N MET A 73 5.48 7.42 2.42
CA MET A 73 5.14 7.69 1.03
C MET A 73 3.63 7.66 0.87
N SER A 74 3.12 8.45 -0.07
CA SER A 74 1.72 8.33 -0.45
C SER A 74 1.52 7.02 -1.23
N ASP A 75 0.29 6.54 -1.27
CA ASP A 75 -0.12 5.45 -2.13
C ASP A 75 -0.45 5.94 -3.56
N ILE A 76 -0.62 7.25 -3.75
CA ILE A 76 -0.93 7.89 -5.04
C ILE A 76 0.13 7.55 -6.09
N GLU A 77 1.40 7.50 -5.72
CA GLU A 77 2.53 7.20 -6.60
C GLU A 77 2.36 5.82 -7.25
N CYS A 78 1.82 4.84 -6.52
CA CYS A 78 1.52 3.51 -7.05
C CYS A 78 0.33 3.50 -8.02
N HIS A 79 -0.50 4.55 -8.01
CA HIS A 79 -1.67 4.71 -8.87
C HIS A 79 -1.42 5.57 -10.11
N LEU A 80 -0.26 6.21 -10.24
CA LEU A 80 0.03 7.13 -11.36
C LEU A 80 -0.19 6.48 -12.73
N LEU A 81 0.34 5.27 -12.96
CA LEU A 81 0.12 4.55 -14.22
C LEU A 81 -1.37 4.31 -14.51
N GLN A 82 -2.18 4.07 -13.47
CA GLN A 82 -3.61 3.82 -13.63
C GLN A 82 -4.34 5.02 -14.26
N PHE A 83 -3.95 6.24 -13.91
CA PHE A 83 -4.55 7.47 -14.48
C PHE A 83 -4.26 7.64 -15.97
N TYR A 84 -3.08 7.19 -16.43
CA TYR A 84 -2.64 7.36 -17.82
C TYR A 84 -2.74 6.09 -18.68
N ALA A 85 -3.17 4.97 -18.09
CA ALA A 85 -3.13 3.64 -18.70
C ALA A 85 -3.76 3.54 -20.11
N LYS A 86 -4.83 4.30 -20.36
CA LYS A 86 -5.59 4.30 -21.63
C LYS A 86 -5.10 5.33 -22.65
N ASN A 87 -4.20 6.23 -22.25
CA ASN A 87 -3.63 7.24 -23.13
C ASN A 87 -2.66 6.57 -24.11
N LYS A 88 -2.39 7.24 -25.23
CA LYS A 88 -1.34 6.83 -26.16
C LYS A 88 -0.01 6.75 -25.40
N PHE A 89 0.80 5.74 -25.71
CA PHE A 89 2.09 5.59 -25.05
C PHE A 89 2.99 6.81 -25.22
N ASP A 90 3.56 7.24 -24.10
CA ASP A 90 4.53 8.32 -23.96
C ASP A 90 5.69 7.79 -23.11
N SER A 91 6.85 7.63 -23.73
CA SER A 91 8.04 7.08 -23.06
C SER A 91 8.60 8.01 -21.99
N LYS A 92 8.46 9.33 -22.15
CA LYS A 92 8.94 10.30 -21.16
C LYS A 92 8.08 10.23 -19.91
N LEU A 93 6.75 10.25 -20.09
CA LEU A 93 5.81 10.11 -18.99
C LEU A 93 5.99 8.75 -18.28
N TRP A 94 6.26 7.67 -19.03
CA TRP A 94 6.52 6.37 -18.43
C TRP A 94 7.76 6.40 -17.52
N GLN A 95 8.87 6.97 -17.98
CA GLN A 95 10.08 7.13 -17.17
C GLN A 95 9.84 7.97 -15.91
N GLU A 96 9.07 9.05 -16.02
CA GLU A 96 8.69 9.87 -14.87
C GLU A 96 7.87 9.07 -13.85
N ILE A 97 6.91 8.25 -14.31
CA ILE A 97 6.10 7.38 -13.44
C ILE A 97 6.96 6.33 -12.72
N GLN A 98 7.89 5.69 -13.43
CA GLN A 98 8.80 4.69 -12.85
C GLN A 98 9.71 5.27 -11.75
N GLN A 99 10.08 6.55 -11.87
CA GLN A 99 10.90 7.22 -10.85
C GLN A 99 10.13 7.48 -9.54
N GLN A 100 8.81 7.61 -9.60
CA GLN A 100 7.98 7.87 -8.42
C GLN A 100 7.70 6.61 -7.59
N SER A 101 7.54 5.45 -8.25
CA SER A 101 7.28 4.18 -7.57
C SER A 101 7.80 3.01 -8.40
N PHE A 102 8.35 2.00 -7.71
CA PHE A 102 8.70 0.71 -8.31
C PHE A 102 7.50 -0.25 -8.41
N LEU A 103 6.36 0.12 -7.81
CA LEU A 103 5.13 -0.66 -7.75
C LEU A 103 4.01 0.12 -8.41
N HIS A 104 3.27 -0.51 -9.33
CA HIS A 104 2.12 0.10 -10.00
C HIS A 104 0.89 -0.76 -9.90
N LYS A 105 -0.21 -0.20 -9.41
CA LYS A 105 -1.50 -0.88 -9.31
C LYS A 105 -2.19 -0.91 -10.67
N LEU A 106 -2.54 -2.10 -11.13
CA LEU A 106 -3.15 -2.33 -12.44
C LEU A 106 -4.63 -2.74 -12.38
N THR A 107 -5.30 -2.48 -11.27
CA THR A 107 -6.71 -2.86 -11.09
C THR A 107 -7.60 -2.03 -12.03
N HIS A 108 -8.66 -2.64 -12.56
CA HIS A 108 -9.74 -2.02 -13.37
C HIS A 108 -9.54 -1.89 -14.89
N PHE A 109 -8.58 -2.60 -15.50
CA PHE A 109 -8.48 -2.69 -16.96
C PHE A 109 -9.32 -3.85 -17.52
N ARG A 110 -10.57 -3.57 -17.90
CA ARG A 110 -11.42 -4.57 -18.59
C ARG A 110 -11.08 -4.71 -20.07
N THR A 111 -10.59 -3.64 -20.69
CA THR A 111 -10.20 -3.58 -22.09
C THR A 111 -8.89 -2.83 -22.21
N ILE A 112 -8.03 -3.31 -23.13
CA ILE A 112 -6.73 -2.69 -23.44
C ILE A 112 -6.83 -2.09 -24.84
N LYS A 113 -6.62 -0.78 -24.95
CA LYS A 113 -6.58 -0.08 -26.23
C LYS A 113 -5.20 -0.29 -26.86
N LYS A 114 -5.15 -0.67 -28.13
CA LYS A 114 -3.88 -0.78 -28.88
C LYS A 114 -3.11 0.53 -28.83
N ASP A 115 -1.79 0.44 -28.67
CA ASP A 115 -0.84 1.55 -28.54
C ASP A 115 -1.07 2.47 -27.33
N SER A 116 -1.83 1.99 -26.35
CA SER A 116 -1.95 2.67 -25.06
C SER A 116 -0.74 2.41 -24.16
N MET A 117 -0.60 3.22 -23.10
CA MET A 117 0.41 3.02 -22.06
C MET A 117 0.42 1.57 -21.56
N ILE A 118 -0.74 1.04 -21.17
CA ILE A 118 -0.83 -0.31 -20.61
C ILE A 118 -0.56 -1.41 -21.65
N ASP A 119 -0.95 -1.19 -22.91
CA ASP A 119 -0.64 -2.11 -24.02
C ASP A 119 0.88 -2.22 -24.23
N LYS A 120 1.56 -1.07 -24.31
CA LYS A 120 3.01 -1.02 -24.55
C LYS A 120 3.82 -1.58 -23.38
N ILE A 121 3.42 -1.28 -22.15
CA ILE A 121 4.14 -1.72 -20.94
C ILE A 121 3.89 -3.21 -20.66
N ILE A 122 2.63 -3.67 -20.67
CA ILE A 122 2.28 -5.02 -20.20
C ILE A 122 2.25 -6.05 -21.33
N ILE A 123 1.69 -5.71 -22.49
CA ILE A 123 1.50 -6.67 -23.58
C ILE A 123 2.74 -6.74 -24.47
N GLN A 124 3.35 -5.59 -24.75
CA GLN A 124 4.52 -5.51 -25.64
C GLN A 124 5.86 -5.57 -24.90
N GLY A 125 5.85 -5.47 -23.55
CA GLY A 125 7.02 -5.68 -22.70
C GLY A 125 8.13 -4.64 -22.88
N ILE A 126 7.78 -3.40 -23.19
CA ILE A 126 8.77 -2.32 -23.29
C ILE A 126 9.26 -1.98 -21.87
N ASN A 127 10.53 -2.32 -21.59
CA ASN A 127 11.22 -1.97 -20.36
C ASN A 127 11.86 -0.59 -20.45
#